data_AF-A0A9X4SHJ2-F1
#
_entry.id   AF-A0A9X4SHJ2-F1
#
_cell.length_a   1.000
_cell.length_b   1.000
_cell.length_c   1.000
_cell.angle_alpha   90.00
_cell.angle_beta   90.00
_cell.angle_gamma   90.00
#
_symmetry.space_group_name_H-M   'P 1'
#
loop_
_entity.id
_entity.type
_entity.pdbx_description
1 polymer ?
#
loop_
_entity_poly.entity_id
_entity_poly.type
_entity_poly.pdbx_seq_one_letter_code
_entity_poly.pdbx_strand_id
1 'polypeptide(L)'
;MTNYKFLIKFYLLGTLEESTSRAEKFVERFGGNDINIKRNRKTIDKLDEIFKPLNEQVRELVRLRFVDELKVKDVAEQTGLTYNKVYSLCADPIQEVKKLAKEYHKK
;
A
#
# COMPACT_ATOMS: atom_id res chain seq x y z
N MET A 1 12.65 6.86 -4.82
CA MET A 1 11.32 6.23 -5.01
C MET A 1 10.27 7.01 -4.24
N THR A 2 9.12 7.32 -4.84
CA THR A 2 8.05 8.08 -4.15
C THR A 2 7.53 7.25 -2.96
N ASN A 3 7.73 7.74 -1.73
CA ASN A 3 7.56 6.96 -0.50
C ASN A 3 6.23 6.19 -0.39
N TYR A 4 5.15 6.74 -0.93
CA TYR A 4 3.83 6.09 -0.91
C TYR A 4 3.77 4.80 -1.74
N LYS A 5 4.48 4.69 -2.88
CA LYS A 5 4.48 3.47 -3.69
C LYS A 5 5.09 2.31 -2.92
N PHE A 6 6.17 2.60 -2.20
CA PHE A 6 6.84 1.64 -1.34
C PHE A 6 5.95 1.19 -0.20
N LEU A 7 5.24 2.12 0.48
CA LEU A 7 4.28 1.77 1.54
C LEU A 7 3.17 0.85 1.03
N ILE A 8 2.57 1.14 -0.13
CA ILE A 8 1.53 0.29 -0.73
C ILE A 8 2.08 -1.10 -1.05
N LYS A 9 3.20 -1.16 -1.79
CA LYS A 9 3.82 -2.43 -2.21
C LYS A 9 4.17 -3.30 -1.00
N PHE A 10 4.82 -2.72 -0.01
CA PHE A 10 5.26 -3.44 1.18
C PHE A 10 4.08 -3.92 2.03
N TYR A 11 3.09 -3.04 2.26
CA TYR A 11 1.89 -3.41 3.02
C TYR A 11 1.16 -4.59 2.38
N LEU A 12 0.88 -4.51 1.08
CA LEU A 12 0.19 -5.57 0.34
C LEU A 12 1.02 -6.87 0.31
N LEU A 13 2.34 -6.79 0.13
CA LEU A 13 3.23 -7.96 0.24
C LEU A 13 3.26 -8.55 1.66
N GLY A 14 3.09 -7.74 2.69
CA GLY A 14 2.99 -8.19 4.08
C GLY A 14 1.62 -8.77 4.43
N THR A 15 0.57 -8.44 3.67
CA THR A 15 -0.78 -9.02 3.83
C THR A 15 -0.97 -10.30 3.01
N LEU A 16 -0.31 -10.42 1.86
CA LEU A 16 -0.39 -11.58 0.95
C LEU A 16 0.44 -12.78 1.43
N GLU A 17 1.56 -12.53 2.11
CA GLU A 17 2.28 -13.57 2.84
C GLU A 17 1.78 -13.52 4.28
N GLU A 18 0.93 -14.46 4.71
CA GLU A 18 0.45 -14.65 6.08
C GLU A 18 1.61 -14.88 7.08
N SER A 19 2.43 -13.86 7.31
CA SER A 19 3.54 -13.93 8.25
C SER A 19 3.57 -12.65 9.07
N THR A 20 3.09 -12.80 10.30
CA THR A 20 3.45 -11.98 11.46
C THR A 20 4.94 -11.57 11.46
N SER A 21 5.83 -12.41 10.90
CA SER A 21 7.27 -12.11 10.78
C SER A 21 7.61 -10.92 9.85
N ARG A 22 6.75 -10.52 8.89
CA ARG A 22 7.04 -9.37 8.02
C ARG A 22 6.63 -8.02 8.61
N ALA A 23 5.62 -7.97 9.46
CA ALA A 23 5.31 -6.77 10.24
C ALA A 23 6.45 -6.45 11.23
N GLU A 24 7.09 -7.47 11.79
CA GLU A 24 8.31 -7.33 12.58
C GLU A 24 9.51 -6.92 11.69
N LYS A 25 9.67 -7.52 10.50
CA LYS A 25 10.71 -7.06 9.53
C LYS A 25 10.47 -5.64 8.99
N PHE A 26 9.23 -5.16 8.96
CA PHE A 26 8.90 -3.76 8.64
C PHE A 26 9.49 -2.82 9.69
N VAL A 27 9.29 -3.19 10.96
CA VAL A 27 9.84 -2.50 12.12
C VAL A 27 11.37 -2.48 12.07
N GLU A 28 12.01 -3.61 11.74
CA GLU A 28 13.48 -3.71 11.63
C GLU A 28 14.05 -2.92 10.44
N ARG A 29 13.45 -3.00 9.24
CA ARG A 29 13.96 -2.33 8.02
C ARG A 29 13.84 -0.82 8.03
N PHE A 30 12.88 -0.25 8.78
CA PHE A 30 12.75 1.21 8.93
C PHE A 30 13.56 1.78 10.10
N GLY A 31 14.50 0.99 10.65
CA GLY A 31 15.51 1.41 11.60
C GLY A 31 15.15 1.00 13.01
N GLY A 32 15.86 -0.01 13.54
CA GLY A 32 15.68 -0.62 14.87
C GLY A 32 15.99 0.29 16.07
N ASN A 33 15.28 1.42 16.18
CA ASN A 33 15.16 2.23 17.38
C ASN A 33 13.68 2.23 17.82
N ASP A 34 13.40 2.10 19.11
CA ASP A 34 12.03 1.98 19.67
C ASP A 34 11.04 3.05 19.18
N ILE A 35 11.54 4.26 18.89
CA ILE A 35 10.74 5.37 18.35
C ILE A 35 10.25 5.04 16.92
N ASN A 36 11.12 4.46 16.09
CA ASN A 36 10.78 4.04 14.75
C ASN A 36 9.84 2.84 14.79
N ILE A 37 10.00 1.91 15.74
CA ILE A 37 9.09 0.78 15.94
C ILE A 37 7.65 1.26 16.19
N LYS A 38 7.47 2.20 17.12
CA LYS A 38 6.14 2.79 17.40
C LYS A 38 5.58 3.55 16.20
N ARG A 39 6.42 4.31 15.47
CA ARG A 39 6.00 5.01 14.24
C ARG A 39 5.58 4.04 13.13
N ASN A 40 6.31 2.95 12.98
CA ASN A 40 6.05 1.90 12.00
C ASN A 40 4.72 1.20 12.30
N ARG A 41 4.46 0.81 13.55
CA ARG A 41 3.16 0.25 13.94
C ARG A 41 2.01 1.20 13.63
N LYS A 42 2.14 2.49 13.99
CA LYS A 42 1.12 3.50 13.67
C LYS A 42 0.89 3.66 12.17
N THR A 43 1.94 3.56 11.36
CA THR A 43 1.80 3.57 9.89
C THR A 43 1.06 2.34 9.39
N ILE A 44 1.32 1.16 9.95
CA ILE A 44 0.58 -0.07 9.63
C ILE A 44 -0.90 0.08 10.01
N ASP A 45 -1.21 0.55 11.22
CA ASP A 45 -2.60 0.73 11.67
C ASP A 45 -3.39 1.67 10.72
N LYS A 46 -2.76 2.74 10.25
CA LYS A 46 -3.37 3.64 9.26
C LYS A 46 -3.51 3.00 7.88
N LEU A 47 -2.58 2.13 7.48
CA LEU A 47 -2.70 1.38 6.23
C LEU A 47 -3.83 0.34 6.32
N ASP A 48 -4.00 -0.30 7.48
CA ASP A 48 -5.13 -1.17 7.78
C ASP A 48 -6.46 -0.42 7.63
N GLU A 49 -6.58 0.79 8.17
CA GLU A 49 -7.76 1.66 8.02
C GLU A 49 -8.05 1.99 6.54
N ILE A 50 -7.02 2.12 5.70
CA ILE A 50 -7.17 2.41 4.27
C ILE A 50 -7.56 1.16 3.48
N PHE A 51 -6.93 0.02 3.74
CA PHE A 51 -6.99 -1.16 2.87
C PHE A 51 -7.98 -2.24 3.32
N LYS A 52 -8.21 -2.42 4.64
CA LYS A 52 -9.16 -3.44 5.14
C LYS A 52 -10.61 -3.20 4.67
N PRO A 53 -11.12 -1.95 4.64
CA PRO A 53 -12.50 -1.70 4.19
C PRO A 53 -12.70 -1.82 2.68
N LEU A 54 -11.63 -1.82 1.88
CA LEU A 54 -11.75 -1.91 0.42
C LEU A 54 -12.38 -3.24 0.02
N ASN A 55 -13.20 -3.23 -1.02
CA ASN A 55 -13.65 -4.48 -1.62
C ASN A 55 -12.49 -5.22 -2.30
N GLU A 56 -12.68 -6.51 -2.52
CA GLU A 56 -11.66 -7.39 -3.10
C GLU A 56 -11.19 -6.92 -4.49
N GLN A 57 -12.11 -6.48 -5.34
CA GLN A 57 -11.79 -5.96 -6.66
C GLN A 57 -10.82 -4.77 -6.58
N VAL A 58 -11.09 -3.79 -5.72
CA VAL A 58 -10.22 -2.62 -5.56
C VAL A 58 -8.86 -3.03 -4.98
N ARG A 59 -8.83 -3.95 -4.01
CA ARG A 59 -7.56 -4.47 -3.47
C ARG A 59 -6.71 -5.13 -4.55
N GLU A 60 -7.31 -5.97 -5.38
CA GLU A 60 -6.60 -6.65 -6.46
C GLU A 60 -6.09 -5.67 -7.51
N LEU A 61 -6.88 -4.66 -7.88
CA LEU A 61 -6.43 -3.60 -8.79
C LEU A 61 -5.24 -2.82 -8.23
N VAL A 62 -5.23 -2.51 -6.93
CA VAL A 62 -4.09 -1.83 -6.30
C VAL A 62 -2.89 -2.78 -6.22
N ARG A 63 -3.10 -4.07 -5.93
CA ARG A 63 -2.02 -5.07 -5.96
C ARG A 63 -1.37 -5.14 -7.33
N LEU A 64 -2.13 -5.35 -8.41
CA LEU A 64 -1.61 -5.43 -9.77
C LEU A 64 -0.77 -4.19 -10.14
N ARG A 65 -1.21 -3.00 -9.69
CA ARG A 65 -0.51 -1.75 -9.98
C ARG A 65 0.77 -1.52 -9.19
N PHE A 66 0.88 -2.03 -7.96
CA PHE A 66 1.98 -1.66 -7.05
C PHE A 66 2.85 -2.83 -6.62
N VAL A 67 2.30 -4.03 -6.55
CA VAL A 67 3.04 -5.27 -6.29
C VAL A 67 3.60 -5.80 -7.61
N ASP A 68 2.73 -5.99 -8.60
CA ASP A 68 3.10 -6.50 -9.93
C ASP A 68 3.58 -5.37 -10.88
N GLU A 69 3.59 -4.12 -10.40
CA GLU A 69 4.13 -2.92 -11.07
C GLU A 69 3.53 -2.62 -12.46
N LEU A 70 2.32 -3.12 -12.72
CA LEU A 70 1.61 -2.92 -13.97
C LEU A 70 1.13 -1.47 -14.13
N LYS A 71 1.15 -0.98 -15.37
CA LYS A 71 0.53 0.32 -15.69
C LYS A 71 -0.98 0.15 -15.73
N VAL A 72 -1.72 1.25 -15.57
CA VAL A 72 -3.19 1.26 -15.61
C VAL A 72 -3.73 0.61 -16.89
N LYS A 73 -3.06 0.81 -18.03
CA LYS A 73 -3.43 0.19 -19.31
C LYS A 73 -3.30 -1.33 -19.29
N ASP A 74 -2.23 -1.86 -18.69
CA ASP A 74 -1.96 -3.31 -18.67
C ASP A 74 -2.94 -3.99 -17.70
N VAL A 75 -3.26 -3.33 -16.57
CA VAL A 75 -4.31 -3.79 -15.65
C VAL A 75 -5.70 -3.77 -16.29
N ALA A 76 -6.01 -2.72 -17.06
CA ALA A 76 -7.28 -2.62 -17.78
C ALA A 76 -7.44 -3.77 -18.79
N GLU A 77 -6.38 -4.06 -19.55
CA GLU A 77 -6.34 -5.20 -20.49
C GLU A 77 -6.52 -6.54 -19.77
N GLN A 78 -5.80 -6.77 -18.67
CA GLN A 78 -5.85 -8.04 -17.93
C GLN A 78 -7.20 -8.28 -17.23
N THR A 79 -7.86 -7.22 -16.78
CA THR A 79 -9.12 -7.30 -16.01
C THR A 79 -10.38 -7.11 -16.85
N GLY A 80 -10.24 -6.75 -18.14
CA GLY A 80 -11.36 -6.40 -19.00
C GLY A 80 -12.06 -5.08 -18.62
N LEU A 81 -11.51 -4.31 -17.68
CA LEU A 81 -12.04 -3.01 -17.26
C LEU A 81 -11.56 -1.89 -18.18
N THR A 82 -12.28 -0.78 -18.19
CA THR A 82 -11.78 0.42 -18.88
C THR A 82 -10.66 1.09 -18.09
N TYR A 83 -9.74 1.74 -18.80
CA TYR A 83 -8.67 2.54 -18.19
C TYR A 83 -9.19 3.50 -17.11
N ASN A 84 -10.27 4.23 -17.41
CA ASN A 84 -10.86 5.19 -16.49
C ASN A 84 -11.42 4.54 -15.23
N LYS A 85 -12.00 3.33 -15.35
CA LYS A 85 -12.50 2.57 -14.21
C LYS A 85 -11.37 2.09 -13.32
N VAL A 86 -10.29 1.56 -13.89
CA VAL A 86 -9.10 1.16 -13.11
C VAL A 86 -8.48 2.38 -12.42
N TYR A 87 -8.37 3.50 -13.15
CA TYR A 87 -7.82 4.74 -12.61
C TYR A 87 -8.65 5.26 -11.42
N SER A 88 -9.97 5.34 -11.56
CA SER A 88 -10.86 5.87 -10.52
C SER A 88 -10.93 4.97 -9.30
N LEU A 89 -11.07 3.65 -9.48
CA LEU A 89 -11.12 2.68 -8.38
C LEU A 89 -9.83 2.68 -7.53
N CYS A 90 -8.69 2.96 -8.16
CA CYS A 90 -7.42 3.04 -7.43
C CYS A 90 -7.14 4.44 -6.84
N ALA A 91 -7.85 5.49 -7.25
CA ALA A 91 -7.47 6.87 -6.95
C ALA A 91 -7.53 7.17 -5.45
N ASP A 92 -8.65 6.83 -4.81
CA ASP A 92 -8.92 7.10 -3.41
C ASP A 92 -7.90 6.44 -2.46
N PRO A 93 -7.69 5.11 -2.50
CA PRO A 93 -6.71 4.48 -1.61
C PRO A 93 -5.28 5.01 -1.84
N ILE A 94 -4.90 5.28 -3.10
CA ILE A 94 -3.58 5.87 -3.39
C ILE A 94 -3.45 7.28 -2.79
N GLN A 95 -4.51 8.08 -2.86
CA GLN A 95 -4.52 9.43 -2.34
C GLN A 95 -4.37 9.46 -0.82
N GLU A 96 -5.05 8.57 -0.10
CA GLU A 96 -4.91 8.42 1.35
C GLU A 96 -3.49 8.00 1.74
N VAL A 97 -2.90 7.02 1.04
CA VAL A 97 -1.51 6.62 1.32
C VAL A 97 -0.51 7.73 0.97
N LYS A 98 -0.79 8.57 -0.03
CA LYS A 98 0.02 9.77 -0.32
C LYS A 98 -0.05 10.79 0.82
N LYS A 99 -1.21 10.99 1.45
CA LYS A 99 -1.36 11.86 2.63
C LYS A 99 -0.55 11.30 3.79
N LEU A 100 -0.70 10.00 4.07
CA LEU A 100 0.06 9.29 5.10
C LEU A 100 1.58 9.41 4.89
N ALA A 101 2.05 9.21 3.66
CA ALA A 101 3.47 9.32 3.32
C ALA A 101 4.03 10.74 3.53
N LYS A 102 3.21 11.78 3.33
CA LYS A 102 3.60 13.18 3.60
C LYS A 102 3.68 13.47 5.10
N GLU A 103 2.76 12.92 5.89
CA GLU A 103 2.78 13.04 7.36
C GLU A 103 4.01 12.36 7.96
N TYR A 104 4.40 11.20 7.42
CA TYR A 104 5.56 10.45 7.88
C TYR A 104 6.90 11.22 7.72
N HIS A 105 7.01 12.06 6.68
CA HIS A 105 8.24 12.83 6.36
C HIS A 105 8.27 14.24 6.95
N LYS A 106 7.18 14.73 7.55
CA LYS A 106 7.04 16.13 7.97
C LYS A 106 7.61 16.45 9.36
N LYS A 107 8.35 15.56 10.02
CA LYS A 107 8.92 15.80 11.36
C LYS A 107 10.28 15.16 11.60
#